data_AF-A0A1H4R2T3-F1
#
_entry.id   AF-A0A1H4R2T3-F1
#
_cell.length_a   1.000
_cell.length_b   1.000
_cell.length_c   1.000
_cell.angle_alpha   90.00
_cell.angle_beta   90.00
_cell.angle_gamma   90.00
#
_symmetry.space_group_name_H-M   'P 1'
#
loop_
_entity.id
_entity.type
_entity.pdbx_description
1 polymer ?
#
loop_
_entity_poly.entity_id
_entity_poly.type
_entity_poly.pdbx_seq_one_letter_code
_entity_poly.pdbx_strand_id
1 'polypeptide(L)'
;MTETVRRRGLERFLYRYDKDADLQQRLDQDPASVAREFALAAEEISAVVRRDVAQLLTWHLHPLLIRNFAGFQKIDYVAEYRKAGFDPERSH
;
A
#
# COMPACT_ATOMS: atom_id res chain seq x y z
N MET A 1 12.35 -10.76 -13.03
CA MET A 1 11.39 -9.65 -13.18
C MET A 1 12.03 -8.40 -12.60
N THR A 2 12.23 -7.37 -13.42
CA THR A 2 12.87 -6.12 -13.03
C THR A 2 12.01 -5.36 -12.01
N GLU A 3 12.66 -4.85 -10.97
CA GLU A 3 12.09 -4.16 -9.81
C GLU A 3 11.07 -3.06 -10.18
N THR A 4 11.27 -2.42 -11.34
CA THR A 4 10.40 -1.37 -11.91
C THR A 4 9.00 -1.88 -12.28
N VAL A 5 8.85 -3.15 -12.71
CA VAL A 5 7.55 -3.72 -13.06
C VAL A 5 6.72 -4.03 -11.81
N ARG A 6 7.36 -4.41 -10.69
CA ARG A 6 6.69 -4.68 -9.40
C ARG A 6 6.04 -3.43 -8.82
N ARG A 7 6.75 -2.29 -8.84
CA ARG A 7 6.23 -1.00 -8.35
C ARG A 7 4.93 -0.56 -9.04
N ARG A 8 4.82 -0.75 -10.36
CA ARG A 8 3.61 -0.36 -11.13
C ARG A 8 2.36 -1.18 -10.79
N GLY A 9 2.51 -2.39 -10.26
CA GLY A 9 1.40 -3.23 -9.82
C GLY A 9 0.78 -2.69 -8.54
N LEU A 10 1.62 -2.52 -7.53
CA LEU A 10 1.23 -2.02 -6.21
C LEU A 10 0.67 -0.59 -6.25
N GLU A 11 1.31 0.33 -6.99
CA GLU A 11 0.78 1.70 -7.13
C GLU A 11 -0.61 1.73 -7.77
N ARG A 12 -0.85 0.88 -8.77
CA ARG A 12 -2.16 0.78 -9.43
C ARG A 12 -3.20 0.18 -8.50
N PHE A 13 -2.83 -0.81 -7.70
CA PHE A 13 -3.68 -1.35 -6.65
C PHE A 13 -4.09 -0.26 -5.67
N LEU A 14 -3.12 0.45 -5.08
CA LEU A 14 -3.36 1.49 -4.08
C LEU A 14 -4.22 2.63 -4.64
N TYR A 15 -4.02 3.00 -5.92
CA TYR A 15 -4.83 4.01 -6.60
C TYR A 15 -6.30 3.62 -6.80
N ARG A 16 -6.57 2.32 -6.98
CA ARG A 16 -7.94 1.81 -7.17
C ARG A 16 -8.65 1.49 -5.85
N TYR A 17 -7.88 1.14 -4.81
CA TYR A 17 -8.42 0.60 -3.58
C TYR A 17 -9.51 1.48 -2.94
N ASP A 18 -9.31 2.80 -2.84
CA ASP A 18 -10.28 3.71 -2.23
C ASP A 18 -11.55 3.94 -3.09
N LYS A 19 -11.53 3.47 -4.35
CA LYS A 19 -12.55 3.77 -5.38
C LYS A 19 -13.38 2.56 -5.77
N ASP A 20 -12.97 1.37 -5.35
CA ASP A 20 -13.48 0.11 -5.87
C ASP A 20 -13.85 -0.82 -4.70
N ALA A 21 -15.15 -0.84 -4.37
CA ALA A 21 -15.67 -1.66 -3.26
C ALA A 21 -15.55 -3.17 -3.54
N ASP A 22 -15.62 -3.59 -4.81
CA ASP A 22 -15.42 -4.99 -5.18
C ASP A 22 -13.96 -5.40 -4.93
N LEU A 23 -13.00 -4.53 -5.28
CA LEU A 23 -11.59 -4.76 -4.97
C LEU A 23 -11.34 -4.90 -3.46
N GLN A 24 -12.01 -4.09 -2.63
CA GLN A 24 -11.89 -4.18 -1.18
C GLN A 24 -12.42 -5.52 -0.67
N GLN A 25 -13.61 -5.92 -1.11
CA GLN A 25 -14.22 -7.19 -0.73
C GLN A 25 -13.37 -8.38 -1.20
N ARG A 26 -12.83 -8.33 -2.43
CA ARG A 26 -11.96 -9.38 -2.97
C ARG A 26 -10.63 -9.47 -2.25
N LEU A 27 -10.08 -8.36 -1.76
CA LEU A 27 -8.87 -8.39 -0.94
C LEU A 27 -9.11 -9.18 0.36
N ASP A 28 -10.28 -9.01 0.97
CA ASP A 28 -10.64 -9.71 2.21
C ASP A 28 -10.99 -11.20 1.98
N GLN A 29 -11.61 -11.51 0.84
CA GLN A 29 -12.11 -12.87 0.54
C GLN A 29 -11.09 -13.76 -0.21
N ASP A 30 -10.39 -13.21 -1.21
CA ASP A 30 -9.42 -13.91 -2.05
C ASP A 30 -8.25 -12.98 -2.43
N PRO A 31 -7.33 -12.71 -1.47
CA PRO A 31 -6.15 -11.88 -1.72
C PRO A 31 -5.22 -12.48 -2.79
N ALA A 32 -5.28 -13.80 -3.03
CA ALA A 32 -4.49 -14.44 -4.07
C ALA A 32 -5.00 -14.10 -5.49
N SER A 33 -6.31 -13.88 -5.69
CA SER A 33 -6.82 -13.33 -6.95
C SER A 33 -6.33 -11.90 -7.19
N VAL A 34 -6.36 -11.06 -6.16
CA VAL A 34 -5.90 -9.66 -6.24
C VAL A 34 -4.40 -9.61 -6.53
N ALA A 35 -3.60 -10.42 -5.84
CA ALA A 35 -2.17 -10.52 -6.11
C ALA A 35 -1.87 -10.89 -7.57
N ARG A 36 -2.63 -11.83 -8.15
CA ARG A 36 -2.48 -12.20 -9.57
C ARG A 36 -2.90 -11.09 -10.52
N GLU A 37 -4.04 -10.44 -10.27
CA GLU A 37 -4.56 -9.34 -11.11
C GLU A 37 -3.58 -8.17 -11.19
N PHE A 38 -2.99 -7.79 -10.06
CA PHE A 38 -2.06 -6.65 -9.98
C PHE A 38 -0.59 -7.05 -10.10
N ALA A 39 -0.30 -8.33 -10.32
CA ALA A 39 1.05 -8.90 -10.35
C ALA A 39 1.89 -8.56 -9.11
N LEU A 40 1.27 -8.62 -7.93
CA LEU A 40 1.92 -8.34 -6.64
C LEU A 40 2.80 -9.51 -6.22
N ALA A 41 3.97 -9.19 -5.67
CA ALA A 41 4.78 -10.13 -4.93
C ALA A 41 4.10 -10.54 -3.62
N ALA A 42 4.52 -11.68 -3.06
CA ALA A 42 3.99 -12.19 -1.79
C ALA A 42 4.13 -11.17 -0.64
N GLU A 43 5.24 -10.42 -0.62
CA GLU A 43 5.48 -9.39 0.39
C GLU A 43 4.50 -8.21 0.24
N GLU A 44 4.25 -7.77 -1.00
CA GLU A 44 3.37 -6.64 -1.30
C GLU A 44 1.92 -6.95 -0.93
N ILE A 45 1.39 -8.12 -1.33
CA ILE A 45 0.04 -8.52 -0.94
C ILE A 45 -0.06 -8.72 0.58
N SER A 46 0.97 -9.27 1.22
CA SER A 46 0.99 -9.44 2.68
C SER A 46 0.93 -8.09 3.40
N ALA A 47 1.70 -7.09 2.97
CA ALA A 47 1.68 -5.76 3.57
C ALA A 47 0.32 -5.08 3.41
N VAL A 48 -0.30 -5.19 2.24
CA VAL A 48 -1.64 -4.63 1.99
C VAL A 48 -2.71 -5.32 2.85
N VAL A 49 -2.72 -6.65 2.93
CA VAL A 49 -3.68 -7.41 3.75
C VAL A 49 -3.53 -7.08 5.24
N ARG A 50 -2.29 -6.97 5.72
CA ARG A 50 -1.99 -6.59 7.12
C ARG A 50 -2.16 -5.09 7.39
N ARG A 51 -2.41 -4.30 6.34
CA ARG A 51 -2.50 -2.83 6.39
C ARG A 51 -1.24 -2.20 6.98
N ASP A 52 -0.09 -2.75 6.62
CA ASP A 52 1.23 -2.33 7.10
C ASP A 52 1.70 -1.07 6.36
N VAL A 53 1.15 0.08 6.77
CA VAL A 53 1.44 1.38 6.16
C VAL A 53 2.92 1.76 6.36
N ALA A 54 3.51 1.43 7.50
CA ALA A 54 4.93 1.66 7.75
C ALA A 54 5.81 0.93 6.72
N GLN A 55 5.55 -0.34 6.44
CA GLN A 55 6.27 -1.08 5.40
C GLN A 55 6.09 -0.44 4.02
N LEU A 56 4.85 -0.07 3.66
CA LEU A 56 4.55 0.57 2.36
C LEU A 56 5.35 1.86 2.15
N LEU A 57 5.58 2.64 3.22
CA LEU A 57 6.38 3.88 3.17
C LEU A 57 7.86 3.62 2.85
N THR A 58 8.39 2.44 3.17
CA THR A 58 9.79 2.09 2.86
C THR A 58 10.01 1.75 1.39
N TRP A 59 8.96 1.43 0.63
CA TRP A 59 9.06 0.93 -0.74
C TRP A 59 9.08 2.02 -1.83
N HIS A 60 9.33 3.27 -1.46
CA HIS A 60 9.44 4.42 -2.38
C HIS A 60 8.26 4.56 -3.35
N LEU A 61 7.05 4.19 -2.93
CA LEU A 61 5.81 4.39 -3.68
C LEU A 61 5.38 5.87 -3.57
N HIS A 62 4.51 6.31 -4.47
CA HIS A 62 3.98 7.67 -4.39
C HIS A 62 3.25 7.93 -3.04
N PRO A 63 3.67 8.92 -2.21
CA PRO A 63 3.14 9.10 -0.84
C PRO A 63 1.62 9.33 -0.77
N LEU A 64 1.03 10.02 -1.75
CA LEU A 64 -0.42 10.23 -1.80
C LEU A 64 -1.22 8.92 -1.90
N LEU A 65 -0.69 7.89 -2.57
CA LEU A 65 -1.36 6.60 -2.68
C LEU A 65 -1.42 5.90 -1.32
N ILE A 66 -0.30 5.92 -0.60
CA ILE A 66 -0.19 5.36 0.74
C ILE A 66 -1.09 6.13 1.72
N ARG A 67 -1.09 7.47 1.65
CA ARG A 67 -1.95 8.32 2.48
C ARG A 67 -3.43 8.03 2.26
N ASN A 68 -3.87 7.88 1.01
CA ASN A 68 -5.26 7.55 0.69
C ASN A 68 -5.64 6.17 1.21
N PHE A 69 -4.78 5.17 1.02
CA PHE A 69 -4.98 3.83 1.56
C PHE A 69 -5.09 3.84 3.10
N ALA A 70 -4.17 4.51 3.79
CA ALA A 70 -4.19 4.65 5.25
C ALA A 70 -5.47 5.35 5.73
N GLY A 71 -5.86 6.44 5.06
CA GLY A 71 -7.10 7.17 5.36
C GLY A 71 -8.34 6.31 5.20
N PHE A 72 -8.43 5.52 4.13
CA PHE A 72 -9.53 4.58 3.92
C PHE A 72 -9.60 3.51 5.01
N GLN A 73 -8.45 2.99 5.43
CA GLN A 73 -8.34 2.00 6.51
C GLN A 73 -8.50 2.59 7.93
N LYS A 74 -8.73 3.91 8.04
CA LYS A 74 -8.79 4.65 9.32
C LYS A 74 -7.50 4.52 10.14
N ILE A 75 -6.36 4.43 9.47
CA ILE A 75 -5.02 4.39 10.06
C ILE A 75 -4.47 5.81 10.15
N ASP A 76 -3.86 6.14 11.29
CA ASP A 76 -3.15 7.40 11.47
C ASP A 76 -1.85 7.40 10.66
N TYR A 77 -1.94 7.94 9.44
CA TYR A 77 -0.81 8.04 8.52
C TYR A 77 0.41 8.76 9.11
N VAL A 78 0.22 9.80 9.94
CA VAL A 78 1.33 10.58 10.50
C VAL A 78 2.08 9.75 11.55
N ALA A 79 1.34 9.00 12.37
CA ALA A 79 1.94 8.06 13.32
C ALA A 79 2.75 6.97 12.60
N GLU A 80 2.22 6.37 11.55
CA GLU A 80 2.93 5.35 10.75
C GLU A 80 4.15 5.92 10.02
N TYR A 81 4.06 7.17 9.53
CA TYR A 81 5.18 7.89 8.93
C TYR A 81 6.36 8.05 9.90
N ARG A 82 6.07 8.44 11.14
CA ARG A 82 7.08 8.52 12.21
C ARG A 82 7.65 7.16 12.59
N LYS A 83 6.80 6.11 12.70
CA LYS A 83 7.26 4.74 13.00
C LYS A 83 8.24 4.21 11.95
N ALA A 84 8.02 4.54 10.69
CA ALA A 84 8.91 4.19 9.59
C ALA A 84 10.23 4.99 9.58
N GLY A 85 10.47 5.86 10.57
CA GLY A 85 11.69 6.65 10.71
C GLY A 85 11.70 7.93 9.88
N PHE A 86 10.58 8.28 9.24
CA PHE A 86 10.44 9.55 8.55
C PHE A 86 9.94 10.61 9.52
N ASP A 87 10.81 11.55 9.87
CA ASP A 87 10.47 12.67 10.74
C ASP A 87 10.28 13.95 9.90
N PRO A 88 9.06 14.51 9.81
CA PRO A 88 8.82 15.73 9.07
C PRO A 88 9.57 16.94 9.65
N GLU A 89 10.01 16.90 10.90
CA GLU A 89 10.76 17.99 11.55
C GLU A 89 12.28 17.91 11.31
N ARG A 90 12.80 16.79 10.78
CA ARG A 90 14.23 16.61 10.46
C ARG A 90 14.63 17.05 9.05
N SER A 91 13.71 17.61 8.28
CA SER A 91 13.98 18.06 6.89
C SER A 91 14.38 19.54 6.79
N HIS A 92 14.90 20.14 7.88
CA HIS A 92 15.45 21.50 7.91
C HIS A 92 16.95 21.51 8.20
#